data_AF-A0A6I3L618-F1
#
_entry.id   AF-A0A6I3L618-F1
#
_cell.length_a   1.000
_cell.length_b   1.000
_cell.length_c   1.000
_cell.angle_alpha   90.00
_cell.angle_beta   90.00
_cell.angle_gamma   90.00
#
_symmetry.space_group_name_H-M   'P 1'
#
loop_
_entity.id
_entity.type
_entity.pdbx_description
1 polymer ?
#
loop_
_entity_poly.entity_id
_entity_poly.type
_entity_poly.pdbx_seq_one_letter_code
_entity_poly.pdbx_strand_id
1 'polypeptide(L)'
;MGTRSQREKVVTTDWDVFVHGLAGCLAKLPSRATVILLATGNRYVQFQQFDITLSAELTGDYYLAEPISDSAAQLLRDLGWTPPALQREIENWRRTLRWPITRSGFEELARSAARGLHEALGVPTPDDLRVSGWTETTALDLSALAPVTPRSLPNPARSDQ
;
A
#
# COMPACT_ATOMS: atom_id res chain seq x y z
N MET A 1 -23.74 1.21 41.79
CA MET A 1 -23.97 1.06 40.34
C MET A 1 -23.15 2.15 39.65
N GLY A 2 -21.95 1.82 39.17
CA GLY A 2 -21.03 2.78 38.57
C GLY A 2 -20.47 2.17 37.29
N THR A 3 -21.11 2.45 36.16
CA THR A 3 -20.58 2.11 34.84
C THR A 3 -19.46 3.09 34.52
N ARG A 4 -18.23 2.68 34.85
CA ARG A 4 -17.01 3.31 34.36
C ARG A 4 -16.98 3.10 32.85
N SER A 5 -17.43 4.10 32.09
CA SER A 5 -17.26 4.18 30.65
C SER A 5 -15.77 4.29 30.35
N GLN A 6 -15.10 3.14 30.27
CA GLN A 6 -13.79 3.02 29.66
C GLN A 6 -14.02 3.22 28.16
N ARG A 7 -13.64 4.40 27.67
CA ARG A 7 -13.42 4.61 26.24
C ARG A 7 -12.50 3.49 25.76
N GLU A 8 -13.02 2.59 24.93
CA GLU A 8 -12.20 1.64 24.19
C GLU A 8 -11.13 2.45 23.48
N LYS A 9 -9.89 2.34 23.95
CA LYS A 9 -8.75 2.78 23.17
C LYS A 9 -8.73 1.86 21.96
N VAL A 10 -9.15 2.37 20.80
CA VAL A 10 -8.89 1.74 19.52
C VAL A 10 -7.37 1.57 19.45
N VAL A 11 -6.90 0.34 19.58
CA VAL A 11 -5.49 0.01 19.33
C VAL A 11 -5.30 0.14 17.83
N THR A 12 -4.74 1.26 17.39
CA THR A 12 -4.39 1.47 15.99
C THR A 12 -3.24 0.54 15.65
N THR A 13 -3.42 -0.35 14.66
CA THR A 13 -2.35 -1.21 14.17
C THR A 13 -1.36 -0.41 13.31
N ASP A 14 -0.14 -0.91 13.09
CA ASP A 14 0.83 -0.26 12.20
C ASP A 14 0.27 -0.09 10.78
N TRP A 15 -0.52 -1.08 10.31
CA TRP A 15 -1.25 -1.01 9.06
C TRP A 15 -2.31 0.09 9.05
N ASP A 16 -3.02 0.34 10.16
CA ASP A 16 -3.98 1.44 10.23
C ASP A 16 -3.26 2.79 10.10
N VAL A 17 -2.13 2.99 10.79
CA VAL A 17 -1.33 4.23 10.65
C VAL A 17 -0.88 4.40 9.20
N PHE A 18 -0.36 3.32 8.59
CA PHE A 18 0.06 3.31 7.20
C PHE A 18 -1.08 3.67 6.24
N VAL A 19 -2.29 3.13 6.44
CA VAL A 19 -3.47 3.42 5.62
C VAL A 19 -3.82 4.91 5.64
N HIS A 20 -3.77 5.55 6.81
CA HIS A 20 -4.05 6.99 6.91
C HIS A 20 -2.96 7.83 6.21
N GLY A 21 -1.69 7.47 6.39
CA GLY A 21 -0.57 8.11 5.69
C GLY A 21 -0.70 7.98 4.17
N LEU A 22 -1.06 6.78 3.69
CA LEU A 22 -1.24 6.50 2.26
C LEU A 22 -2.43 7.25 1.69
N ALA A 23 -3.58 7.26 2.35
CA ALA A 23 -4.73 8.03 1.91
C ALA A 23 -4.39 9.52 1.77
N GLY A 24 -3.68 10.08 2.76
CA GLY A 24 -3.20 11.47 2.75
C GLY A 24 -2.18 11.76 1.64
N CYS A 25 -1.31 10.79 1.34
CA CYS A 25 -0.36 10.88 0.24
C CYS A 25 -1.08 10.87 -1.13
N LEU A 26 -1.99 9.91 -1.34
CA LEU A 26 -2.73 9.74 -2.59
C LEU A 26 -3.58 10.98 -2.92
N ALA A 27 -4.21 11.59 -1.91
CA ALA A 27 -5.02 12.79 -2.07
C ALA A 27 -4.23 14.03 -2.53
N LYS A 28 -2.90 14.01 -2.38
CA LYS A 28 -2.00 15.13 -2.70
C LYS A 28 -1.14 14.88 -3.94
N LEU A 29 -1.31 13.74 -4.61
CA LEU A 29 -0.51 13.42 -5.79
C LEU A 29 -0.74 14.46 -6.90
N PRO A 30 0.33 15.03 -7.47
CA PRO A 30 0.19 15.84 -8.66
C PRO A 30 -0.22 14.96 -9.85
N SER A 31 -0.78 15.57 -10.91
CA SER A 31 -1.07 14.84 -12.14
C SER A 31 0.20 14.17 -12.69
N ARG A 32 0.03 12.97 -13.26
CA ARG A 32 1.09 12.11 -13.80
C ARG A 32 2.10 11.62 -12.77
N ALA A 33 1.78 11.70 -11.49
CA ALA A 33 2.57 11.06 -10.44
C ALA A 33 2.42 9.53 -10.50
N THR A 34 3.53 8.84 -10.28
CA THR A 34 3.58 7.41 -9.99
C THR A 34 4.14 7.21 -8.58
N VAL A 35 3.52 6.33 -7.80
CA VAL A 35 4.03 5.87 -6.50
C VAL A 35 4.03 4.35 -6.50
N ILE A 36 5.13 3.74 -6.06
CA ILE A 36 5.27 2.29 -5.90
C ILE A 36 5.62 1.97 -4.45
N LEU A 37 4.89 1.01 -3.88
CA LEU A 37 5.21 0.34 -2.63
C LEU A 37 5.70 -1.07 -2.97
N LEU A 38 6.96 -1.37 -2.70
CA LEU A 38 7.61 -2.63 -3.09
C LEU A 38 8.13 -3.38 -1.86
N ALA A 39 7.78 -4.66 -1.76
CA ALA A 39 8.38 -5.63 -0.85
C ALA A 39 9.24 -6.66 -1.62
N THR A 40 9.98 -7.47 -0.88
CA THR A 40 10.75 -8.59 -1.45
C THR A 40 9.85 -9.60 -2.17
N GLY A 41 10.40 -10.33 -3.14
CA GLY A 41 9.63 -11.32 -3.91
C GLY A 41 8.68 -10.70 -4.94
N ASN A 42 9.02 -9.51 -5.43
CA ASN A 42 8.28 -8.78 -6.46
C ASN A 42 6.81 -8.48 -6.10
N ARG A 43 6.53 -8.35 -4.81
CA ARG A 43 5.22 -7.99 -4.25
C ARG A 43 5.13 -6.48 -4.17
N TYR A 44 4.20 -5.89 -4.89
CA TYR A 44 4.07 -4.45 -4.95
C TYR A 44 2.62 -4.01 -5.18
N VAL A 45 2.39 -2.75 -4.85
CA VAL A 45 1.27 -1.99 -5.39
C VAL A 45 1.80 -0.69 -5.98
N GLN A 46 1.32 -0.34 -7.16
CA GLN A 46 1.63 0.89 -7.87
C GLN A 46 0.38 1.75 -7.97
N PHE A 47 0.52 3.05 -7.74
CA PHE A 47 -0.51 4.05 -7.97
C PHE A 47 -0.06 4.99 -9.07
N GLN A 48 -0.96 5.30 -10.00
CA GLN A 48 -0.76 6.25 -11.08
C GLN A 48 -1.88 7.26 -11.07
N GLN A 49 -1.52 8.51 -10.82
CA GLN A 49 -2.43 9.64 -10.89
C GLN A 49 -2.47 10.15 -12.34
N PHE A 50 -3.65 10.22 -12.92
CA PHE A 50 -3.93 10.85 -14.21
C PHE A 50 -4.85 12.07 -14.00
N ASP A 51 -5.12 12.81 -15.07
CA ASP A 51 -5.94 14.03 -15.00
C ASP A 51 -7.36 13.77 -14.48
N ILE A 52 -7.94 12.60 -14.79
CA ILE A 52 -9.34 12.26 -14.45
C ILE A 52 -9.49 10.96 -13.66
N THR A 53 -8.41 10.21 -13.44
CA THR A 53 -8.43 8.96 -12.68
C THR A 53 -7.23 8.81 -11.75
N LEU A 54 -7.43 8.01 -10.70
CA LEU A 54 -6.34 7.41 -9.92
C LEU A 54 -6.42 5.90 -10.15
N SER A 55 -5.39 5.33 -10.76
CA SER A 55 -5.29 3.89 -10.99
C SER A 55 -4.35 3.26 -9.98
N ALA A 56 -4.72 2.08 -9.48
CA ALA A 56 -3.89 1.24 -8.65
C ALA A 56 -3.71 -0.12 -9.33
N GLU A 57 -2.49 -0.64 -9.29
CA GLU A 57 -2.15 -1.98 -9.75
C GLU A 57 -1.47 -2.75 -8.63
N LEU A 58 -1.92 -3.97 -8.36
CA LEU A 58 -1.34 -4.89 -7.36
C LEU A 58 -0.80 -6.11 -8.09
N THR A 59 0.37 -6.61 -7.66
CA THR A 59 1.07 -7.73 -8.31
C THR A 59 0.14 -8.89 -8.67
N GLY A 60 0.15 -9.28 -9.96
CA GLY A 60 -0.47 -10.52 -10.44
C GLY A 60 0.46 -11.74 -10.36
N ASP A 61 -0.12 -12.93 -10.50
CA ASP A 61 0.56 -14.21 -10.24
C ASP A 61 1.85 -14.43 -11.06
N TYR A 62 1.91 -13.92 -12.29
CA TYR A 62 3.09 -14.04 -13.17
C TYR A 62 4.39 -13.55 -12.56
N TYR A 63 4.29 -12.57 -11.66
CA TYR A 63 5.44 -11.93 -11.03
C TYR A 63 5.83 -12.57 -9.70
N LEU A 64 5.02 -13.51 -9.20
CA LEU A 64 5.22 -14.17 -7.92
C LEU A 64 5.88 -15.54 -8.13
N ALA A 65 6.68 -15.94 -7.14
CA ALA A 65 7.25 -17.30 -7.14
C ALA A 65 6.16 -18.37 -6.96
N GLU A 66 5.12 -18.04 -6.19
CA GLU A 66 3.94 -18.87 -5.96
C GLU A 66 2.70 -18.01 -6.26
N PRO A 67 1.70 -18.54 -6.98
CA PRO A 67 0.45 -17.81 -7.22
C PRO A 67 -0.28 -17.55 -5.91
N ILE A 68 -1.09 -16.49 -5.86
CA ILE A 68 -1.95 -16.27 -4.68
C ILE A 68 -3.00 -17.39 -4.58
N SER A 69 -3.45 -17.69 -3.37
CA SER A 69 -4.51 -18.69 -3.17
C SER A 69 -5.87 -18.19 -3.71
N ASP A 70 -6.78 -19.12 -3.99
CA ASP A 70 -8.16 -18.77 -4.38
C ASP A 70 -8.88 -17.90 -3.33
N SER A 71 -8.60 -18.13 -2.05
CA SER A 71 -9.12 -17.32 -0.95
C SER A 71 -8.58 -15.89 -0.97
N ALA A 72 -7.29 -15.71 -1.27
CA ALA A 72 -6.68 -14.39 -1.45
C ALA A 72 -7.22 -13.69 -2.69
N ALA A 73 -7.40 -14.41 -3.80
CA ALA A 73 -8.03 -13.87 -5.00
C ALA A 73 -9.47 -13.43 -4.76
N GLN A 74 -10.25 -14.18 -3.96
CA GLN A 74 -11.60 -13.79 -3.58
C GLN A 74 -11.59 -12.56 -2.68
N LEU A 75 -10.70 -12.51 -1.70
CA LEU A 75 -10.50 -11.32 -0.87
C LEU A 75 -10.24 -10.07 -1.70
N LEU A 76 -9.36 -10.14 -2.71
CA LEU A 76 -9.07 -9.02 -3.59
C LEU A 76 -10.32 -8.55 -4.37
N ARG A 77 -11.15 -9.49 -4.84
CA ARG A 77 -12.43 -9.14 -5.49
C ARG A 77 -13.38 -8.44 -4.53
N ASP A 78 -13.52 -8.93 -3.30
CA ASP A 78 -14.37 -8.33 -2.27
C ASP A 78 -13.85 -6.94 -1.86
N LEU A 79 -12.54 -6.74 -1.95
CA LEU A 79 -11.86 -5.46 -1.79
C LEU A 79 -11.96 -4.56 -3.02
N GLY A 80 -12.72 -4.92 -4.06
CA GLY A 80 -12.97 -4.10 -5.25
C GLY A 80 -11.85 -4.10 -6.29
N TRP A 81 -10.91 -5.05 -6.22
CA TRP A 81 -9.93 -5.26 -7.28
C TRP A 81 -10.55 -6.06 -8.43
N THR A 82 -10.22 -5.65 -9.65
CA THR A 82 -10.53 -6.39 -10.88
C THR A 82 -9.39 -7.38 -11.14
N PRO A 83 -9.70 -8.67 -11.38
CA PRO A 83 -8.68 -9.67 -11.67
C PRO A 83 -7.97 -9.39 -13.00
N PRO A 84 -6.72 -9.88 -13.16
CA PRO A 84 -6.05 -9.94 -14.45
C PRO A 84 -6.96 -10.60 -15.50
N ALA A 85 -6.94 -10.10 -16.75
CA ALA A 85 -7.69 -10.76 -17.81
C ALA A 85 -7.11 -12.16 -18.08
N LEU A 86 -7.95 -13.20 -18.10
CA LEU A 86 -7.56 -14.61 -18.28
C LEU A 86 -6.72 -14.89 -19.55
N GLN A 87 -6.74 -13.99 -20.53
CA GLN A 87 -5.99 -14.12 -21.78
C GLN A 87 -4.62 -13.43 -21.77
N ARG A 88 -4.28 -12.71 -20.70
CA ARG A 88 -3.03 -11.97 -20.56
C ARG A 88 -2.37 -12.37 -19.25
N GLU A 89 -1.57 -13.43 -19.33
CA GLU A 89 -0.89 -14.04 -18.18
C GLU A 89 -0.04 -13.03 -17.38
N ILE A 90 0.35 -11.90 -17.96
CA ILE A 90 1.31 -10.93 -17.40
C ILE A 90 0.60 -9.75 -16.68
N GLU A 91 -0.72 -9.79 -16.52
CA GLU A 91 -1.47 -8.65 -15.96
C GLU A 91 -1.52 -8.62 -14.42
N ASN A 92 -1.51 -7.41 -13.88
CA ASN A 92 -1.74 -7.11 -12.48
C ASN A 92 -3.24 -7.04 -12.15
N TRP A 93 -3.56 -7.18 -10.87
CA TRP A 93 -4.87 -6.79 -10.33
C TRP A 93 -5.02 -5.28 -10.44
N ARG A 94 -6.21 -4.78 -10.80
CA ARG A 94 -6.45 -3.34 -11.00
C ARG A 94 -7.59 -2.80 -10.17
N ARG A 95 -7.44 -1.58 -9.69
CA ARG A 95 -8.53 -0.80 -9.10
C ARG A 95 -8.40 0.64 -9.54
N THR A 96 -9.48 1.24 -10.02
CA THR A 96 -9.47 2.62 -10.54
C THR A 96 -10.56 3.45 -9.89
N LEU A 97 -10.22 4.66 -9.45
CA LEU A 97 -11.16 5.69 -9.02
C LEU A 97 -11.19 6.82 -10.05
N ARG A 98 -12.34 7.50 -10.17
CA ARG A 98 -12.52 8.68 -11.03
C ARG A 98 -12.66 9.93 -10.17
N TRP A 99 -12.11 11.04 -10.64
CA TRP A 99 -12.28 12.32 -9.97
C TRP A 99 -13.70 12.87 -10.16
N PRO A 100 -14.25 13.62 -9.18
CA PRO A 100 -13.65 13.93 -7.87
C PRO A 100 -13.69 12.73 -6.90
N ILE A 101 -12.57 12.46 -6.23
CA ILE A 101 -12.46 11.38 -5.24
C ILE A 101 -12.74 11.96 -3.84
N THR A 102 -13.66 11.35 -3.09
CA THR A 102 -13.94 11.75 -1.71
C THR A 102 -12.79 11.33 -0.79
N ARG A 103 -12.69 11.98 0.38
CA ARG A 103 -11.73 11.55 1.42
C ARG A 103 -11.91 10.08 1.79
N SER A 104 -13.15 9.62 1.96
CA SER A 104 -13.43 8.21 2.24
C SER A 104 -12.99 7.28 1.10
N GLY A 105 -13.09 7.72 -0.16
CA GLY A 105 -12.59 6.96 -1.31
C GLY A 105 -11.08 6.75 -1.29
N PHE A 106 -10.29 7.74 -0.86
CA PHE A 106 -8.85 7.57 -0.66
C PHE A 106 -8.54 6.61 0.49
N GLU A 107 -9.26 6.73 1.60
CA GLU A 107 -9.09 5.83 2.76
C GLU A 107 -9.46 4.38 2.41
N GLU A 108 -10.53 4.18 1.64
CA GLU A 108 -10.93 2.85 1.14
C GLU A 108 -9.92 2.26 0.17
N LEU A 109 -9.39 3.06 -0.77
CA LEU A 109 -8.35 2.61 -1.70
C LEU A 109 -7.06 2.25 -0.96
N ALA A 110 -6.63 3.09 -0.03
CA ALA A 110 -5.45 2.84 0.79
C ALA A 110 -5.60 1.57 1.63
N ARG A 111 -6.77 1.39 2.27
CA ARG A 111 -7.08 0.17 3.05
C ARG A 111 -7.11 -1.07 2.17
N SER A 112 -7.71 -0.98 0.99
CA SER A 112 -7.76 -2.07 0.02
C SER A 112 -6.38 -2.50 -0.46
N ALA A 113 -5.48 -1.54 -0.70
CA ALA A 113 -4.08 -1.81 -1.04
C ALA A 113 -3.29 -2.41 0.12
N ALA A 114 -3.43 -1.88 1.34
CA ALA A 114 -2.79 -2.41 2.54
C ALA A 114 -3.20 -3.86 2.81
N ARG A 115 -4.50 -4.18 2.72
CA ARG A 115 -4.99 -5.55 2.86
C ARG A 115 -4.53 -6.44 1.71
N GLY A 116 -4.45 -5.93 0.48
CA GLY A 116 -3.89 -6.68 -0.65
C GLY A 116 -2.41 -7.05 -0.43
N LEU A 117 -1.59 -6.11 0.02
CA LEU A 117 -0.19 -6.38 0.37
C LEU A 117 -0.09 -7.37 1.54
N HIS A 118 -0.83 -7.14 2.62
CA HIS A 118 -0.72 -7.90 3.85
C HIS A 118 -1.31 -9.32 3.74
N GLU A 119 -2.59 -9.40 3.36
CA GLU A 119 -3.37 -10.63 3.44
C GLU A 119 -3.30 -11.45 2.14
N ALA A 120 -3.21 -10.80 0.98
CA ALA A 120 -3.15 -11.52 -0.30
C ALA A 120 -1.70 -11.82 -0.74
N LEU A 121 -0.77 -10.86 -0.56
CA LEU A 121 0.64 -11.03 -0.95
C LEU A 121 1.55 -11.45 0.22
N GLY A 122 1.03 -11.51 1.44
CA GLY A 122 1.79 -11.99 2.61
C GLY A 122 2.95 -11.07 3.01
N VAL A 123 2.81 -9.75 2.83
CA VAL A 123 3.74 -8.76 3.37
C VAL A 123 3.47 -8.61 4.87
N PRO A 124 4.41 -8.95 5.77
CA PRO A 124 4.11 -9.01 7.20
C PRO A 124 3.78 -7.64 7.80
N THR A 125 4.61 -6.63 7.51
CA THR A 125 4.50 -5.30 8.11
C THR A 125 4.70 -4.20 7.06
N PRO A 126 4.21 -2.97 7.31
CA PRO A 126 4.52 -1.83 6.45
C PRO A 126 6.02 -1.51 6.36
N ASP A 127 6.83 -1.86 7.37
CA ASP A 127 8.27 -1.60 7.42
C ASP A 127 9.06 -2.42 6.39
N ASP A 128 8.46 -3.51 5.91
CA ASP A 128 8.99 -4.34 4.83
C ASP A 128 8.84 -3.67 3.45
N LEU A 129 8.10 -2.55 3.36
CA LEU A 129 7.91 -1.81 2.13
C LEU A 129 9.04 -0.81 1.88
N ARG A 130 9.39 -0.68 0.61
CA ARG A 130 10.17 0.43 0.07
C ARG A 130 9.23 1.29 -0.75
N VAL A 131 9.26 2.59 -0.48
CA VAL A 131 8.37 3.56 -1.08
C VAL A 131 9.18 4.43 -2.04
N SER A 132 8.74 4.48 -3.29
CA SER A 132 9.32 5.33 -4.33
C SER A 132 8.21 6.06 -5.05
N GLY A 133 8.46 7.28 -5.50
CA GLY A 133 7.48 8.01 -6.28
C GLY A 133 8.08 9.19 -7.01
N TRP A 134 7.53 9.48 -8.17
CA TRP A 134 8.06 10.46 -9.11
C TRP A 134 6.96 10.98 -10.03
N THR A 135 7.20 12.14 -10.62
CA THR A 135 6.59 12.59 -11.86
C THR A 135 7.58 12.39 -13.01
N GLU A 136 7.22 12.76 -14.23
CA GLU A 136 8.17 12.78 -15.37
C GLU A 136 9.45 13.59 -15.08
N THR A 137 9.40 14.56 -14.16
CA THR A 137 10.46 15.57 -13.99
C THR A 137 11.07 15.60 -12.58
N THR A 138 10.46 15.02 -11.56
CA THR A 138 10.91 15.19 -10.16
C THR A 138 10.50 14.03 -9.26
N ALA A 139 11.31 13.71 -8.26
CA ALA A 139 10.94 12.78 -7.18
C ALA A 139 9.90 13.40 -6.24
N LEU A 140 8.97 12.58 -5.73
CA LEU A 140 7.93 13.03 -4.79
C LEU A 140 8.45 12.99 -3.34
N ASP A 141 7.95 13.91 -2.51
CA ASP A 141 8.10 13.79 -1.06
C ASP A 141 7.07 12.79 -0.52
N LEU A 142 7.57 11.66 0.00
CA LEU A 142 6.78 10.56 0.52
C LEU A 142 7.03 10.33 2.01
N SER A 143 7.53 11.36 2.70
CA SER A 143 7.87 11.28 4.13
C SER A 143 6.68 10.90 5.03
N ALA A 144 5.45 11.12 4.56
CA ALA A 144 4.22 10.71 5.25
C ALA A 144 3.95 9.19 5.20
N LEU A 145 4.66 8.44 4.35
CA LEU A 145 4.53 6.99 4.15
C LEU A 145 5.65 6.18 4.80
N ALA A 146 6.78 6.81 5.08
CA ALA A 146 7.89 6.11 5.73
C ALA A 146 7.49 5.78 7.17
N PRO A 147 7.82 4.58 7.66
CA PRO A 147 7.75 4.35 9.09
C PRO A 147 8.58 5.41 9.79
N VAL A 148 8.02 5.87 10.90
CA VAL A 148 8.72 6.55 11.97
C VAL A 148 9.84 5.63 12.45
N THR A 149 11.01 5.67 11.83
CA THR A 149 12.26 5.24 12.48
C THR A 149 13.47 5.94 11.89
N PRO A 150 14.27 6.68 12.71
CA PRO A 150 15.63 7.02 12.33
C PRO A 150 16.43 5.72 12.29
N ARG A 151 17.07 5.45 11.15
CA ARG A 151 18.05 4.38 11.04
C ARG A 151 19.28 4.74 11.88
N SER A 152 19.27 4.44 13.18
CA SER A 152 20.53 4.31 13.92
C SER A 152 21.16 3.00 13.48
N LEU A 153 22.18 3.09 12.63
CA LEU A 153 23.05 1.96 12.35
C LEU A 153 23.62 1.44 13.69
N PRO A 154 23.61 0.14 13.97
CA PRO A 154 24.51 -0.38 14.99
C PRO A 154 25.94 -0.07 14.50
N ASN A 155 26.75 0.54 15.36
CA ASN A 155 28.17 0.70 15.14
C ASN A 155 28.86 -0.62 15.55
N PRO A 156 29.33 -1.48 14.64
CA PRO A 156 30.12 -2.63 15.01
C PRO A 156 31.58 -2.20 15.12
N ALA A 157 31.93 -1.49 16.19
CA ALA A 157 33.32 -1.27 16.55
C ALA A 157 33.45 -0.87 18.02
N ARG A 158 33.37 -1.86 18.91
CA ARG A 158 34.25 -1.98 20.10
C ARG A 158 34.32 -3.44 20.53
N SER A 159 35.20 -4.18 19.87
CA SER A 159 35.98 -5.23 20.52
C SER A 159 37.44 -4.78 20.45
N ASP A 160 38.06 -4.79 21.62
CA ASP A 160 39.49 -4.92 21.89
C ASP A 160 40.39 -3.74 21.48
N GLN A 161 40.70 -2.86 22.43
CA GLN A 161 41.99 -2.84 23.16
C GLN A 161 41.81 -2.25 24.56
#